data_AF-A0A958S651-F1
#
_entry.id   AF-A0A958S651-F1
#
_cell.length_a   1.000
_cell.length_b   1.000
_cell.length_c   1.000
_cell.angle_alpha   90.00
_cell.angle_beta   90.00
_cell.angle_gamma   90.00
#
_symmetry.space_group_name_H-M   'P 1'
#
loop_
_entity.id
_entity.type
_entity.pdbx_description
1 polymer ?
#
loop_
_entity_poly.entity_id
_entity_poly.type
_entity_poly.pdbx_seq_one_letter_code
_entity_poly.pdbx_strand_id
1 'polypeptide(L)'
;GFPKREAAEDFYLLNKLAKVGRIESLKSPLLNIRPRPSDRVPFGTGQATGKLSAALQRGEAYRVYDPRVFDCLGQWIQAAESYCCNRNAVDLENATDAFEDVVETLGGYHALRVAWQTRSSEPDRIRHFHTWFDAFRTLRFIHLLSERYFQKVLWSAAITGQKPLLCGLE
;
A
#
# COMPACT_ATOMS: atom_id res chain seq x y z
N GLY A 1 -3.57 9.28 22.48
CA GLY A 1 -4.23 10.54 22.08
C GLY A 1 -3.92 10.84 20.63
N PHE A 2 -4.72 11.72 20.02
CA PHE A 2 -4.49 12.18 18.65
C PHE A 2 -3.41 13.26 18.62
N PRO A 3 -2.36 13.11 17.80
CA PRO A 3 -1.37 14.16 17.68
C PRO A 3 -2.02 15.37 16.99
N LYS A 4 -1.91 16.57 17.58
CA LYS A 4 -2.30 17.82 16.92
C LYS A 4 -1.44 18.01 15.68
N ARG A 5 -2.02 17.75 14.51
CA ARG A 5 -1.39 17.89 13.20
C ARG A 5 -2.37 18.60 12.28
N GLU A 6 -1.83 19.47 11.43
CA GLU A 6 -2.63 20.19 10.44
C GLU A 6 -3.20 19.27 9.34
N ALA A 7 -2.70 18.03 9.21
CA ALA A 7 -3.19 17.05 8.23
C ALA A 7 -2.75 15.61 8.58
N ALA A 8 -3.38 14.62 7.94
CA ALA A 8 -3.11 13.18 8.04
C ALA A 8 -3.22 12.57 9.44
N GLU A 9 -3.89 13.23 10.38
CA GLU A 9 -4.13 12.72 11.73
C GLU A 9 -4.77 11.32 11.73
N ASP A 10 -5.72 11.10 10.83
CA ASP A 10 -6.39 9.82 10.55
C ASP A 10 -5.40 8.73 10.14
N PHE A 11 -4.51 9.01 9.20
CA PHE A 11 -3.45 8.09 8.76
C PHE A 11 -2.55 7.66 9.92
N TYR A 12 -2.11 8.61 10.75
CA TYR A 12 -1.28 8.31 11.92
C TYR A 12 -2.04 7.49 12.95
N LEU A 13 -3.32 7.78 13.19
CA LEU A 13 -4.15 7.00 14.10
C LEU A 13 -4.30 5.57 13.59
N LEU A 14 -4.78 5.39 12.37
CA LEU A 14 -5.08 4.07 11.80
C LEU A 14 -3.81 3.20 11.72
N ASN A 15 -2.68 3.78 11.32
CA ASN A 15 -1.40 3.06 11.29
C ASN A 15 -0.95 2.62 12.70
N LYS A 16 -1.27 3.38 13.76
CA LYS A 16 -1.01 2.97 15.14
C LYS A 16 -2.00 1.90 15.60
N LEU A 17 -3.29 2.07 15.32
CA LEU A 17 -4.33 1.11 15.69
C LEU A 17 -4.07 -0.27 15.09
N ALA A 18 -3.66 -0.32 13.83
CA ALA A 18 -3.32 -1.57 13.12
C ALA A 18 -2.20 -2.38 13.82
N LYS A 19 -1.35 -1.73 14.63
CA LYS A 19 -0.27 -2.38 15.39
C LYS A 19 -0.70 -2.88 16.76
N VAL A 20 -1.82 -2.40 17.27
CA VAL A 20 -2.33 -2.72 18.61
C VAL A 20 -3.38 -3.84 18.55
N GLY A 21 -4.12 -3.94 17.46
CA GLY A 21 -5.14 -4.97 17.31
C GLY A 21 -5.73 -5.05 15.91
N ARG A 22 -6.68 -5.97 15.75
CA ARG A 22 -7.42 -6.14 14.50
C ARG A 22 -8.33 -4.94 14.25
N ILE A 23 -8.32 -4.45 13.02
CA ILE A 23 -9.28 -3.45 12.55
C ILE A 23 -10.41 -4.19 11.82
N GLU A 24 -11.62 -4.10 12.35
CA GLU A 24 -12.81 -4.66 11.71
C GLU A 24 -13.37 -3.67 10.69
N SER A 25 -13.60 -4.15 9.46
CA SER A 25 -14.24 -3.36 8.39
C SER A 25 -15.68 -3.80 8.23
N LEU A 26 -16.62 -2.87 8.45
CA LEU A 26 -18.05 -3.15 8.33
C LEU A 26 -18.48 -3.16 6.86
N LYS A 27 -19.26 -4.17 6.46
CA LYS A 27 -19.84 -4.27 5.10
C LYS A 27 -21.04 -3.33 4.90
N SER A 28 -21.67 -2.89 5.99
CA SER A 28 -22.88 -2.06 5.98
C SER A 28 -23.01 -1.26 7.29
N PRO A 29 -23.57 -0.03 7.26
CA PRO A 29 -24.00 0.71 6.06
C PRO A 29 -22.81 1.30 5.29
N LEU A 30 -22.94 1.37 3.96
CA LEU A 30 -21.96 2.06 3.12
C LEU A 30 -22.12 3.58 3.27
N LEU A 31 -21.02 4.28 3.57
CA LEU A 31 -20.99 5.74 3.65
C LEU A 31 -20.73 6.32 2.26
N ASN A 32 -21.73 7.02 1.70
CA ASN A 32 -21.58 7.74 0.45
C ASN A 32 -20.92 9.11 0.69
N ILE A 33 -19.64 9.22 0.36
CA ILE A 33 -18.85 10.44 0.51
C ILE A 33 -18.85 11.21 -0.81
N ARG A 34 -19.06 12.53 -0.76
CA ARG A 34 -18.92 13.43 -1.92
C ARG A 34 -17.59 14.18 -1.86
N PRO A 35 -16.86 14.28 -2.98
CA PRO A 35 -15.65 15.09 -3.03
C PRO A 35 -16.00 16.57 -2.83
N ARG A 36 -15.18 17.27 -2.06
CA ARG A 36 -15.35 18.71 -1.78
C ARG A 36 -13.98 19.39 -1.77
N PRO A 37 -13.75 20.43 -2.60
CA PRO A 37 -12.57 21.27 -2.49
C PRO A 37 -12.47 21.92 -1.11
N SER A 38 -11.28 21.93 -0.52
CA SER A 38 -11.03 22.58 0.77
C SER A 38 -9.56 22.95 0.93
N ASP A 39 -9.32 24.12 1.49
CA ASP A 39 -8.02 24.73 1.77
C ASP A 39 -7.62 24.71 3.26
N ARG A 40 -8.48 24.17 4.13
CA ARG A 40 -8.34 24.19 5.60
C ARG A 40 -7.09 23.47 6.12
N VAL A 41 -6.50 22.61 5.30
CA VAL A 41 -5.35 21.77 5.65
C VAL A 41 -4.31 21.87 4.52
N PRO A 42 -3.00 21.75 4.83
CA PRO A 42 -1.93 21.92 3.84
C PRO A 42 -1.93 20.82 2.76
N PHE A 43 -2.49 19.66 3.04
CA PHE A 43 -2.67 18.56 2.09
C PHE A 43 -3.84 17.66 2.52
N GLY A 44 -4.35 16.86 1.58
CA GLY A 44 -5.46 15.95 1.82
C GLY A 44 -6.47 15.96 0.66
N THR A 45 -7.58 15.24 0.83
CA THR A 45 -8.57 15.03 -0.22
C THR A 45 -9.16 16.34 -0.76
N GLY A 46 -9.41 17.33 0.09
CA GLY A 46 -9.95 18.63 -0.33
C GLY A 46 -8.98 19.41 -1.23
N GLN A 47 -7.71 19.50 -0.82
CA GLN A 47 -6.64 20.12 -1.61
C GLN A 47 -6.42 19.37 -2.93
N ALA A 48 -6.40 18.03 -2.89
CA ALA A 48 -6.24 17.19 -4.08
C ALA A 48 -7.42 17.37 -5.06
N THR A 49 -8.65 17.45 -4.55
CA THR A 49 -9.85 17.70 -5.37
C THR A 49 -9.78 19.05 -6.07
N GLY A 50 -9.37 20.11 -5.35
CA GLY A 50 -9.19 21.45 -5.94
C GLY A 50 -8.13 21.45 -7.03
N LYS A 51 -6.95 20.85 -6.77
CA LYS A 51 -5.87 20.71 -7.76
C LYS A 51 -6.31 19.93 -9.00
N LEU A 52 -7.02 18.81 -8.80
CA LEU A 52 -7.55 17.99 -9.88
C LEU A 52 -8.55 18.78 -10.74
N SER A 53 -9.51 19.46 -10.11
CA SER A 53 -10.50 20.26 -10.84
C SER A 53 -9.83 21.35 -11.68
N ALA A 54 -8.83 22.04 -11.13
CA ALA A 54 -8.10 23.08 -11.86
C ALA A 54 -7.26 22.51 -13.02
N ALA A 55 -6.62 21.35 -12.83
CA ALA A 55 -5.87 20.66 -13.88
C ALA A 55 -6.79 20.24 -15.05
N LEU A 56 -7.96 19.66 -14.74
CA LEU A 56 -8.94 19.26 -15.75
C LEU A 56 -9.46 20.45 -16.56
N GLN A 57 -9.71 21.60 -15.91
CA GLN A 57 -10.11 22.83 -16.60
C GLN A 57 -9.05 23.36 -17.56
N ARG A 58 -7.77 23.10 -17.29
CA ARG A 58 -6.65 23.42 -18.19
C ARG A 58 -6.41 22.38 -19.27
N GLY A 59 -7.22 21.31 -19.33
CA GLY A 59 -7.03 20.20 -20.26
C GLY A 59 -5.85 19.28 -19.92
N GLU A 60 -5.36 19.33 -18.68
CA GLU A 60 -4.27 18.46 -18.24
C GLU A 60 -4.77 17.03 -18.01
N ALA A 61 -3.94 16.07 -18.38
CA ALA A 61 -4.22 14.65 -18.18
C ALA A 61 -4.14 14.26 -16.70
N TYR A 62 -5.20 13.63 -16.18
CA TYR A 62 -5.18 13.06 -14.83
C TYR A 62 -4.52 11.68 -14.83
N ARG A 63 -3.42 11.56 -14.09
CA ARG A 63 -2.62 10.33 -13.98
C ARG A 63 -2.69 9.74 -12.57
N VAL A 64 -2.75 8.42 -12.50
CA VAL A 64 -2.87 7.62 -11.27
C VAL A 64 -1.79 6.54 -11.25
N TYR A 65 -1.64 5.85 -10.12
CA TYR A 65 -0.74 4.70 -10.05
C TYR A 65 -1.13 3.64 -11.07
N ASP A 66 -0.13 3.03 -11.70
CA ASP A 66 -0.32 1.85 -12.52
C ASP A 66 -0.80 0.68 -11.64
N PRO A 67 -1.88 -0.04 -12.02
CA PRO A 67 -2.42 -1.14 -11.22
C PRO A 67 -1.40 -2.20 -10.83
N ARG A 68 -0.38 -2.45 -11.67
CA ARG A 68 0.67 -3.45 -11.41
C ARG A 68 1.46 -3.19 -10.13
N VAL A 69 1.51 -1.94 -9.66
CA VAL A 69 2.12 -1.60 -8.36
C VAL A 69 1.37 -2.28 -7.21
N PHE A 70 0.05 -2.38 -7.29
CA PHE A 70 -0.77 -3.03 -6.27
C PHE A 70 -0.71 -4.55 -6.38
N ASP A 71 -0.56 -5.11 -7.58
CA ASP A 71 -0.28 -6.54 -7.76
C ASP A 71 1.04 -6.93 -7.10
N CYS A 72 2.10 -6.15 -7.31
CA CYS A 72 3.39 -6.35 -6.66
C CYS A 72 3.28 -6.25 -5.13
N LEU A 73 2.48 -5.30 -4.63
CA LEU A 73 2.24 -5.16 -3.18
C LEU A 73 1.54 -6.39 -2.60
N GLY A 74 0.52 -6.90 -3.30
CA GLY A 74 -0.19 -8.12 -2.91
C GLY A 74 0.73 -9.34 -2.88
N GLN A 75 1.54 -9.52 -3.92
CA GLN A 75 2.56 -10.58 -4.00
C GLN A 75 3.55 -10.49 -2.83
N TRP A 76 4.03 -9.29 -2.50
CA TRP A 76 4.97 -9.11 -1.39
C TRP A 76 4.36 -9.53 -0.05
N ILE A 77 3.14 -9.09 0.24
CA ILE A 77 2.46 -9.42 1.50
C ILE A 77 2.25 -10.94 1.60
N GLN A 78 1.74 -11.58 0.54
CA GLN A 78 1.50 -13.02 0.51
C GLN A 78 2.80 -13.82 0.69
N ALA A 79 3.87 -13.43 0.00
CA ALA A 79 5.14 -14.13 0.05
C ALA A 79 5.82 -13.95 1.43
N ALA A 80 5.70 -12.76 2.03
CA ALA A 80 6.17 -12.48 3.38
C ALA A 80 5.41 -13.30 4.45
N GLU A 81 4.08 -13.39 4.35
CA GLU A 81 3.27 -14.21 5.27
C GLU A 81 3.59 -15.70 5.12
N SER A 82 3.74 -16.18 3.88
CA SER A 82 4.16 -17.56 3.59
C SER A 82 5.53 -17.87 4.20
N TYR A 83 6.49 -16.95 4.06
CA TYR A 83 7.81 -17.06 4.69
C TYR A 83 7.70 -17.09 6.23
N CYS A 84 6.78 -16.32 6.83
CA CYS A 84 6.54 -16.35 8.27
C CYS A 84 5.92 -17.67 8.75
N CYS A 85 5.20 -18.40 7.89
CA CYS A 85 4.62 -19.69 8.23
C CYS A 85 5.70 -20.80 8.26
N ASN A 86 6.42 -21.00 7.15
CA ASN A 86 7.21 -22.21 6.93
C ASN A 86 8.72 -21.99 6.71
N ARG A 87 9.22 -20.75 6.72
CA ARG A 87 10.64 -20.39 6.50
C ARG A 87 11.23 -20.92 5.18
N ASN A 88 10.39 -21.30 4.23
CA ASN A 88 10.86 -21.59 2.87
C ASN A 88 11.38 -20.31 2.23
N ALA A 89 12.07 -20.41 1.09
CA ALA A 89 12.38 -19.21 0.32
C ALA A 89 11.08 -18.41 0.10
N VAL A 90 11.19 -17.07 0.13
CA VAL A 90 10.07 -16.22 -0.27
C VAL A 90 9.76 -16.64 -1.71
N ASP A 91 8.65 -17.34 -1.89
CA ASP A 91 8.32 -17.91 -3.19
C ASP A 91 7.84 -16.76 -4.08
N LEU A 92 8.72 -16.40 -4.99
CA LEU A 92 8.61 -15.27 -5.86
C LEU A 92 8.58 -15.76 -7.30
N GLU A 93 7.89 -16.87 -7.56
CA GLU A 93 7.77 -17.49 -8.88
C GLU A 93 7.29 -16.54 -10.00
N ASN A 94 6.86 -15.31 -9.67
CA ASN A 94 6.55 -14.25 -10.63
C ASN A 94 7.11 -12.86 -10.27
N ALA A 95 8.10 -12.76 -9.36
CA ALA A 95 8.71 -11.47 -9.06
C ALA A 95 9.47 -10.97 -10.30
N THR A 96 9.10 -9.77 -10.71
CA THR A 96 9.88 -9.01 -11.70
C THR A 96 11.15 -8.48 -11.04
N ASP A 97 12.19 -8.19 -11.81
CA ASP A 97 13.40 -7.51 -11.30
C ASP A 97 13.06 -6.23 -10.51
N ALA A 98 11.95 -5.57 -10.90
CA ALA A 98 11.39 -4.40 -10.21
C ALA A 98 10.98 -4.69 -8.76
N PHE A 99 10.39 -5.86 -8.52
CA PHE A 99 9.97 -6.30 -7.20
C PHE A 99 11.18 -6.53 -6.29
N GLU A 100 12.17 -7.29 -6.78
CA GLU A 100 13.35 -7.65 -5.99
C GLU A 100 14.14 -6.41 -5.57
N ASP A 101 14.39 -5.48 -6.51
CA ASP A 101 15.07 -4.21 -6.21
C ASP A 101 14.36 -3.42 -5.11
N VAL A 102 13.03 -3.29 -5.17
CA VAL A 102 12.27 -2.50 -4.19
C VAL A 102 12.23 -3.20 -2.83
N VAL A 103 12.03 -4.51 -2.79
CA VAL A 103 12.03 -5.29 -1.53
C VAL A 103 13.40 -5.20 -0.85
N GLU A 104 14.49 -5.36 -1.60
CA GLU A 104 15.85 -5.22 -1.09
C GLU A 104 16.12 -3.78 -0.63
N THR A 105 15.75 -2.77 -1.43
CA THR A 105 15.89 -1.34 -1.08
C THR A 105 15.20 -1.00 0.25
N LEU A 106 14.07 -1.64 0.56
CA LEU A 106 13.36 -1.44 1.81
C LEU A 106 13.92 -2.27 2.97
N GLY A 107 14.78 -3.26 2.71
CA GLY A 107 15.30 -4.21 3.69
C GLY A 107 14.29 -5.32 4.05
N GLY A 108 13.39 -5.68 3.14
CA GLY A 108 12.31 -6.66 3.36
C GLY A 108 12.82 -8.02 3.80
N TYR A 109 13.79 -8.59 3.10
CA TYR A 109 14.34 -9.90 3.47
C TYR A 109 15.03 -9.88 4.83
N HIS A 110 15.72 -8.79 5.18
CA HIS A 110 16.31 -8.65 6.51
C HIS A 110 15.24 -8.65 7.59
N ALA A 111 14.16 -7.87 7.42
CA ALA A 111 13.06 -7.83 8.38
C ALA A 111 12.40 -9.19 8.60
N LEU A 112 12.21 -9.98 7.52
CA LEU A 112 11.70 -11.35 7.62
C LEU A 112 12.65 -12.26 8.42
N ARG A 113 13.97 -12.14 8.22
CA ARG A 113 14.95 -12.88 9.03
C ARG A 113 14.88 -12.49 10.51
N VAL A 114 14.75 -11.20 10.83
CA VAL A 114 14.60 -10.72 12.21
C VAL A 114 13.32 -11.23 12.87
N ALA A 115 12.21 -11.31 12.12
CA ALA A 115 10.96 -11.87 12.63
C ALA A 115 11.16 -13.30 13.15
N TRP A 116 11.84 -14.15 12.37
CA TRP A 116 12.16 -15.53 12.77
C TRP A 116 13.16 -15.63 13.93
N GLN A 117 14.12 -14.72 14.00
CA GLN A 117 15.10 -14.70 15.10
C GLN A 117 14.48 -14.27 16.44
N THR A 118 13.40 -13.49 16.40
CA THR A 118 12.84 -12.85 17.60
C THR A 118 11.47 -13.36 18.02
N ARG A 119 10.78 -14.15 17.18
CA ARG A 119 9.41 -14.64 17.44
C ARG A 119 9.27 -16.14 17.17
N SER A 120 8.75 -16.85 18.16
CA SER A 120 8.63 -18.31 18.12
C SER A 120 7.35 -18.81 17.43
N SER A 121 6.25 -18.05 17.49
CA SER A 121 4.97 -18.44 16.87
C SER A 121 4.76 -17.79 15.50
N GLU A 122 4.05 -18.48 14.60
CA GLU A 122 3.67 -17.91 13.30
C GLU A 122 2.85 -16.62 13.43
N PRO A 123 1.80 -16.55 14.27
CA PRO A 123 1.03 -15.33 14.44
C PRO A 123 1.88 -14.13 14.91
N ASP A 124 2.87 -14.38 15.78
CA ASP A 124 3.77 -13.32 16.25
C ASP A 124 4.77 -12.88 15.16
N ARG A 125 5.24 -13.81 14.31
CA ARG A 125 6.10 -13.47 13.15
C ARG A 125 5.35 -12.61 12.15
N ILE A 126 4.13 -13.00 11.80
CA ILE A 126 3.25 -12.22 10.90
C ILE A 126 2.98 -10.84 11.49
N ARG A 127 2.63 -10.75 12.79
CA ARG A 127 2.43 -9.46 13.47
C ARG A 127 3.70 -8.60 13.47
N HIS A 128 4.86 -9.20 13.73
CA HIS A 128 6.14 -8.49 13.71
C HIS A 128 6.45 -7.93 12.32
N PHE A 129 6.24 -8.73 11.28
CA PHE A 129 6.37 -8.30 9.89
C PHE A 129 5.44 -7.12 9.56
N HIS A 130 4.14 -7.22 9.82
CA HIS A 130 3.17 -6.13 9.56
C HIS A 130 3.41 -4.89 10.43
N THR A 131 4.03 -5.04 11.59
CA THR A 131 4.46 -3.89 12.41
C THR A 131 5.64 -3.15 11.78
N TRP A 132 6.56 -3.90 11.17
CA TRP A 132 7.69 -3.35 10.42
C TRP A 132 7.23 -2.77 9.08
N PHE A 133 6.50 -3.55 8.27
CA PHE A 133 5.90 -3.17 6.98
C PHE A 133 4.59 -2.40 7.16
N ASP A 134 4.68 -1.30 7.91
CA ASP A 134 3.54 -0.46 8.22
C ASP A 134 3.12 0.44 7.05
N ALA A 135 2.07 1.25 7.24
CA ALA A 135 1.51 2.08 6.17
C ALA A 135 2.54 3.05 5.55
N PHE A 136 3.59 3.47 6.26
CA PHE A 136 4.66 4.27 5.68
C PHE A 136 5.53 3.47 4.72
N ARG A 137 5.89 2.24 5.08
CA ARG A 137 6.63 1.35 4.18
C ARG A 137 5.78 0.88 3.01
N THR A 138 4.48 0.67 3.21
CA THR A 138 3.53 0.44 2.11
C THR A 138 3.56 1.59 1.11
N LEU A 139 3.43 2.84 1.57
CA LEU A 139 3.51 4.00 0.69
C LEU A 139 4.86 4.11 -0.01
N ARG A 140 5.97 3.87 0.71
CA ARG A 140 7.32 3.90 0.13
C ARG A 140 7.52 2.81 -0.92
N PHE A 141 7.00 1.61 -0.70
CA PHE A 141 7.01 0.51 -1.67
C PHE A 141 6.30 0.92 -2.96
N ILE A 142 5.07 1.46 -2.84
CA ILE A 142 4.28 1.95 -3.97
C ILE A 142 5.02 3.05 -4.74
N HIS A 143 5.61 4.01 -4.02
CA HIS A 143 6.34 5.12 -4.64
C HIS A 143 7.59 4.64 -5.37
N LEU A 144 8.40 3.78 -4.76
CA LEU A 144 9.61 3.25 -5.39
C LEU A 144 9.30 2.48 -6.67
N LEU A 145 8.29 1.60 -6.64
CA LEU A 145 7.86 0.89 -7.85
C LEU A 145 7.35 1.87 -8.91
N SER A 146 6.57 2.88 -8.52
CA SER A 146 6.01 3.83 -9.47
C SER A 146 7.06 4.73 -10.11
N GLU A 147 8.06 5.15 -9.33
CA GLU A 147 9.14 6.02 -9.79
C GLU A 147 10.16 5.29 -10.67
N ARG A 148 10.47 4.03 -10.35
CA ARG A 148 11.53 3.27 -11.03
C ARG A 148 11.04 2.43 -12.21
N TYR A 149 9.83 1.87 -12.12
CA TYR A 149 9.39 0.81 -13.04
C TYR A 149 8.00 1.03 -13.65
N PHE A 150 7.04 1.50 -12.85
CA PHE A 150 5.63 1.61 -13.25
C PHE A 150 5.12 3.05 -13.12
N GLN A 151 5.55 3.90 -14.06
CA GLN A 151 5.16 5.31 -14.09
C GLN A 151 3.64 5.49 -14.11
N LYS A 152 3.17 6.60 -13.54
CA LYS A 152 1.74 6.90 -13.46
C LYS A 152 1.08 6.97 -14.85
N VAL A 153 0.02 6.19 -15.01
CA VAL A 153 -0.76 6.07 -16.25
C VAL A 153 -1.99 6.95 -16.22
N LEU A 154 -2.64 7.16 -17.37
CA LEU A 154 -3.94 7.84 -17.42
C LEU A 154 -4.98 7.07 -16.59
N TRP A 155 -5.84 7.79 -15.87
CA TRP A 155 -6.89 7.17 -15.06
C TRP A 155 -7.77 6.20 -15.86
N SER A 156 -8.08 6.54 -17.13
CA SER A 156 -8.87 5.71 -18.03
C SER A 156 -8.15 4.42 -18.38
N ALA A 157 -6.84 4.47 -18.62
CA ALA A 157 -6.02 3.29 -18.87
C ALA A 157 -5.94 2.38 -17.64
N ALA A 158 -5.81 2.96 -16.43
CA ALA A 158 -5.76 2.19 -15.19
C ALA A 158 -7.03 1.38 -14.90
N ILE A 159 -8.20 1.87 -15.32
CA ILE A 159 -9.49 1.18 -15.11
C ILE A 159 -9.90 0.25 -16.27
N THR A 160 -9.32 0.44 -17.46
CA THR A 160 -9.64 -0.36 -18.66
C THR A 160 -8.62 -1.46 -18.92
N GLY A 161 -7.35 -1.24 -18.57
CA GLY A 161 -6.27 -2.18 -18.73
C GLY A 161 -6.05 -3.02 -17.48
N GLN A 162 -6.73 -4.17 -17.41
CA GLN A 162 -6.23 -5.48 -16.95
C GLN A 162 -7.36 -6.32 -16.32
N LYS A 163 -7.62 -7.49 -16.93
CA LYS A 163 -8.11 -8.67 -16.19
C LYS A 163 -7.13 -8.92 -15.04
N PRO A 164 -7.58 -9.25 -13.83
CA PRO A 164 -6.67 -9.65 -12.77
C PRO A 164 -5.79 -10.81 -13.25
N LEU A 165 -4.48 -10.71 -13.03
CA LEU A 165 -3.55 -11.85 -13.15
C LEU A 165 -3.88 -12.96 -12.13
N LEU A 166 -4.86 -12.73 -11.24
CA LEU A 166 -5.44 -13.70 -10.33
C LEU A 166 -6.60 -14.47 -10.98
N CYS A 167 -6.35 -15.13 -12.12
CA CYS A 167 -7.23 -16.17 -12.63
C CYS A 167 -6.47 -17.50 -12.49
N GLY A 168 -6.57 -18.10 -11.31
CA GLY A 168 -5.85 -19.33 -10.97
C GLY A 168 -6.07 -19.78 -9.53
N LEU A 169 -7.30 -19.68 -9.01
CA LEU A 169 -7.77 -20.43 -7.84
C LEU A 169 -9.24 -20.78 -8.10
N GLU A 170 -9.45 -21.85 -8.86
CA GLU A 170 -10.63 -22.73 -8.73
C GLU A 170 -10.30 -23.82 -7.70
#